data_AF-A0A6L6TCV7-F1
#
_entry.id   AF-A0A6L6TCV7-F1
#
_cell.length_a   1.000
_cell.length_b   1.000
_cell.length_c   1.000
_cell.angle_alpha   90.00
_cell.angle_beta   90.00
_cell.angle_gamma   90.00
#
_symmetry.space_group_name_H-M   'P 1'
#
loop_
_entity.id
_entity.type
_entity.pdbx_description
1 polymer ?
#
loop_
_entity_poly.entity_id
_entity_poly.type
_entity_poly.pdbx_seq_one_letter_code
_entity_poly.pdbx_strand_id
1 'polypeptide(L)'
;MSETVVNLFSSSQPASQTLYLRNNLASTGSVPFKGPLGLCPDIIQSDQPVDNAQSVFSTVSSWEQAYNVQPVAAARNYYYLRGMNGGSETESNALSLYFAPAQVLLLPATFRGNALTTVDGLDCTQASAPPGHIGVGEQAFLWKPPALPADSYFNLIAQVSAGAHPDPLPQVRDWLDLAKFIGQTPTFGIRSQALVSDDPWVRRQQLNVPANFTTAPITITLSARGLAGTRVSVLCDTVTALQTPVLLGPLTLGSDGTQTGAVFILPAGYSANLAVQFWNPDKQKVEPGASLSVTFGYPINPGAELERAIADNLVNLHLHGALDDKVSASIQPKAMAIVSQLTFTFV
;
A
#
# COMPACT_ATOMS: atom_id res chain seq x y z
N MET A 1 -13.21 21.80 28.43
CA MET A 1 -13.26 21.41 27.00
C MET A 1 -14.48 20.52 26.85
N SER A 2 -15.47 20.93 26.05
CA SER A 2 -16.76 20.22 25.99
C SER A 2 -16.64 18.88 25.26
N GLU A 3 -17.43 17.90 25.71
CA GLU A 3 -17.55 16.53 25.17
C GLU A 3 -17.90 16.46 23.67
N THR A 4 -18.15 17.61 23.03
CA THR A 4 -18.49 17.74 21.61
C THR A 4 -17.30 17.51 20.68
N VAL A 5 -16.06 17.67 21.15
CA VAL A 5 -14.85 17.49 20.31
C VAL A 5 -14.48 16.02 20.14
N VAL A 6 -14.90 15.12 21.02
CA VAL A 6 -14.49 13.71 20.97
C VAL A 6 -15.28 12.89 19.94
N ASN A 7 -16.47 13.33 19.53
CA ASN A 7 -17.36 12.59 18.62
C ASN A 7 -17.28 12.99 17.13
N LEU A 8 -16.38 13.91 16.74
CA LEU A 8 -16.25 14.38 15.35
C LEU A 8 -15.23 13.61 14.49
N PHE A 9 -14.45 12.69 15.08
CA PHE A 9 -13.20 12.23 14.45
C PHE A 9 -13.11 10.72 14.15
N SER A 10 -14.24 10.01 14.08
CA SER A 10 -14.26 8.59 13.63
C SER A 10 -15.29 8.28 12.55
N SER A 11 -15.61 9.25 11.68
CA SER A 11 -16.50 9.01 10.55
C SER A 11 -15.74 8.34 9.40
N SER A 12 -15.63 7.00 9.44
CA SER A 12 -15.42 6.26 8.19
C SER A 12 -16.57 6.61 7.24
N GLN A 13 -16.24 7.11 6.04
CA GLN A 13 -17.24 7.29 5.00
C GLN A 13 -17.76 5.90 4.56
N PRO A 14 -19.06 5.78 4.21
CA PRO A 14 -19.63 4.54 3.71
C PRO A 14 -18.88 4.05 2.47
N ALA A 15 -19.08 2.77 2.13
CA ALA A 15 -18.47 2.15 0.95
C ALA A 15 -18.70 2.99 -0.32
N SER A 16 -17.72 3.00 -1.22
CA SER A 16 -17.77 3.68 -2.53
C SER A 16 -19.12 3.49 -3.21
N GLN A 17 -19.68 4.55 -3.81
CA GLN A 17 -20.93 4.51 -4.57
C GLN A 17 -20.77 3.92 -5.99
N THR A 18 -19.57 3.45 -6.31
CA THR A 18 -19.20 2.81 -7.58
C THR A 18 -18.38 1.55 -7.28
N LEU A 19 -17.96 0.82 -8.31
CA LEU A 19 -17.04 -0.28 -8.18
C LEU A 19 -15.77 0.17 -7.43
N TYR A 20 -15.42 -0.54 -6.36
CA TYR A 20 -14.23 -0.26 -5.58
C TYR A 20 -13.27 -1.44 -5.54
N LEU A 21 -12.01 -1.10 -5.30
CA LEU A 21 -10.92 -2.01 -5.06
C LEU A 21 -10.55 -1.95 -3.58
N ARG A 22 -10.30 -3.12 -3.01
CA ARG A 22 -9.87 -3.24 -1.61
C ARG A 22 -8.39 -2.94 -1.48
N ASN A 23 -8.01 -2.31 -0.36
CA ASN A 23 -6.60 -2.13 -0.01
C ASN A 23 -5.99 -3.38 0.68
N ASN A 24 -6.83 -4.24 1.26
CA ASN A 24 -6.49 -5.53 1.87
C ASN A 24 -7.77 -6.38 2.03
N LEU A 25 -7.66 -7.63 2.50
CA LEU A 25 -8.81 -8.54 2.66
C LEU A 25 -9.86 -8.08 3.67
N ALA A 26 -9.50 -7.26 4.66
CA ALA A 26 -10.42 -6.72 5.66
C ALA A 26 -11.16 -5.46 5.18
N SER A 27 -10.85 -4.96 3.99
CA SER A 27 -11.45 -3.76 3.43
C SER A 27 -12.88 -4.02 2.94
N THR A 28 -13.78 -3.12 3.30
CA THR A 28 -15.19 -3.13 2.88
C THR A 28 -15.52 -1.98 1.93
N GLY A 29 -14.49 -1.38 1.31
CA GLY A 29 -14.64 -0.21 0.43
C GLY A 29 -14.86 1.12 1.16
N SER A 30 -14.89 1.12 2.50
CA SER A 30 -14.96 2.33 3.32
C SER A 30 -13.62 3.05 3.36
N VAL A 31 -13.67 4.38 3.42
CA VAL A 31 -12.48 5.23 3.57
C VAL A 31 -12.54 6.05 4.87
N PRO A 32 -11.39 6.35 5.52
CA PRO A 32 -10.05 5.87 5.18
C PRO A 32 -9.92 4.35 5.33
N PHE A 33 -9.06 3.79 4.49
CA PHE A 33 -8.73 2.37 4.52
C PHE A 33 -8.14 1.98 5.88
N LYS A 34 -8.60 0.85 6.40
CA LYS A 34 -7.96 0.20 7.55
C LYS A 34 -6.70 -0.50 7.06
N GLY A 35 -5.59 -0.30 7.79
CA GLY A 35 -4.33 -0.98 7.49
C GLY A 35 -4.44 -2.51 7.64
N PRO A 36 -3.49 -3.28 7.08
CA PRO A 36 -2.34 -2.84 6.28
C PRO A 36 -2.72 -2.25 4.91
N LEU A 37 -1.97 -1.27 4.42
CA LEU A 37 -2.12 -0.67 3.10
C LEU A 37 -1.24 -1.40 2.07
N GLY A 38 -1.59 -1.27 0.79
CA GLY A 38 -0.77 -1.82 -0.30
C GLY A 38 -0.84 -3.34 -0.45
N LEU A 39 -1.91 -3.98 0.03
CA LEU A 39 -2.13 -5.43 -0.07
C LEU A 39 -3.37 -5.75 -0.89
N CYS A 40 -3.64 -4.98 -1.96
CA CYS A 40 -4.84 -5.15 -2.78
C CYS A 40 -5.02 -6.62 -3.22
N PRO A 41 -6.07 -7.31 -2.74
CA PRO A 41 -6.37 -8.70 -3.12
C PRO A 41 -7.12 -8.78 -4.45
N ASP A 42 -7.53 -7.62 -4.98
CA ASP A 42 -8.32 -7.50 -6.21
C ASP A 42 -7.44 -7.37 -7.46
N ILE A 43 -6.12 -7.27 -7.27
CA ILE A 43 -5.11 -7.57 -8.28
C ILE A 43 -4.73 -9.04 -8.10
N ILE A 44 -5.32 -9.90 -8.92
CA ILE A 44 -5.13 -11.35 -8.86
C ILE A 44 -3.98 -11.72 -9.79
N GLN A 45 -2.97 -12.41 -9.26
CA GLN A 45 -1.79 -12.84 -9.99
C GLN A 45 -1.86 -14.33 -10.29
N SER A 46 -1.52 -14.72 -11.53
CA SER A 46 -1.43 -16.12 -11.95
C SER A 46 -0.26 -16.31 -12.93
N ASP A 47 0.42 -17.44 -12.82
CA ASP A 47 1.47 -17.86 -13.76
C ASP A 47 0.91 -18.60 -14.98
N GLN A 48 -0.36 -19.01 -14.93
CA GLN A 48 -1.12 -19.65 -16.01
C GLN A 48 -2.44 -18.91 -16.27
N PRO A 49 -3.00 -18.98 -17.50
CA PRO A 49 -4.34 -18.47 -17.75
C PRO A 49 -5.36 -19.27 -16.93
N VAL A 50 -6.33 -18.56 -16.36
CA VAL A 50 -7.47 -19.13 -15.63
C VAL A 50 -8.69 -19.14 -16.54
N ASP A 51 -9.18 -20.35 -16.83
CA ASP A 51 -10.40 -20.55 -17.61
C ASP A 51 -11.62 -20.00 -16.87
N ASN A 52 -12.49 -19.33 -17.61
CA ASN A 52 -13.72 -18.73 -17.07
C ASN A 52 -13.48 -17.86 -15.81
N ALA A 53 -12.43 -17.01 -15.87
CA ALA A 53 -12.01 -16.14 -14.77
C ALA A 53 -13.15 -15.34 -14.14
N GLN A 54 -14.13 -14.90 -14.93
CA GLN A 54 -15.33 -14.23 -14.42
C GLN A 54 -16.09 -15.10 -13.42
N SER A 55 -16.36 -16.37 -13.75
CA SER A 55 -17.07 -17.28 -12.84
C SER A 55 -16.22 -17.68 -11.63
N VAL A 56 -14.90 -17.75 -11.76
CA VAL A 56 -14.01 -18.14 -10.67
C VAL A 56 -13.88 -17.01 -9.65
N PHE A 57 -13.60 -15.80 -10.13
CA PHE A 57 -13.20 -14.67 -9.28
C PHE A 57 -14.35 -13.80 -8.79
N SER A 58 -15.58 -14.01 -9.28
CA SER A 58 -16.80 -13.33 -8.80
C SER A 58 -17.45 -14.02 -7.59
N THR A 59 -16.92 -15.14 -7.14
CA THR A 59 -17.45 -15.87 -5.97
C THR A 59 -17.03 -15.24 -4.65
N VAL A 60 -17.88 -15.36 -3.62
CA VAL A 60 -17.55 -14.90 -2.25
C VAL A 60 -16.30 -15.62 -1.71
N SER A 61 -16.16 -16.92 -1.96
CA SER A 61 -14.98 -17.68 -1.52
C SER A 61 -13.70 -17.16 -2.17
N SER A 62 -13.73 -16.83 -3.46
CA SER A 62 -12.59 -16.20 -4.12
C SER A 62 -12.35 -14.77 -3.59
N TRP A 63 -13.41 -14.01 -3.29
CA TRP A 63 -13.31 -12.66 -2.75
C TRP A 63 -12.56 -12.63 -1.42
N GLU A 64 -12.78 -13.62 -0.56
CA GLU A 64 -12.12 -13.75 0.74
C GLU A 64 -10.67 -14.26 0.65
N GLN A 65 -10.19 -14.57 -0.55
CA GLN A 65 -8.84 -15.06 -0.80
C GLN A 65 -7.93 -13.99 -1.43
N ALA A 66 -6.66 -13.95 -0.96
CA ALA A 66 -5.57 -13.26 -1.65
C ALA A 66 -4.76 -14.26 -2.48
N TYR A 67 -4.50 -13.92 -3.74
CA TYR A 67 -3.71 -14.74 -4.67
C TYR A 67 -2.25 -14.28 -4.69
N ASN A 68 -1.44 -14.87 -3.82
CA ASN A 68 -0.04 -14.52 -3.62
C ASN A 68 0.88 -15.37 -4.52
N VAL A 69 0.77 -15.19 -5.83
CA VAL A 69 1.66 -15.83 -6.81
C VAL A 69 2.77 -14.86 -7.20
N GLN A 70 4.02 -15.30 -7.10
CA GLN A 70 5.17 -14.48 -7.51
C GLN A 70 5.25 -14.39 -9.04
N PRO A 71 5.40 -13.19 -9.62
CA PRO A 71 5.63 -13.06 -11.05
C PRO A 71 6.91 -13.76 -11.48
N VAL A 72 6.85 -14.55 -12.55
CA VAL A 72 8.02 -15.18 -13.16
C VAL A 72 8.68 -14.18 -14.11
N ALA A 73 9.88 -13.75 -13.76
CA ALA A 73 10.67 -12.83 -14.59
C ALA A 73 10.91 -13.40 -15.99
N ALA A 74 10.85 -12.55 -17.01
CA ALA A 74 11.04 -12.91 -18.41
C ALA A 74 10.12 -14.03 -18.93
N ALA A 75 9.01 -14.32 -18.23
CA ALA A 75 7.96 -15.23 -18.66
C ALA A 75 6.60 -14.51 -18.68
N ARG A 76 5.60 -15.10 -19.33
CA ARG A 76 4.24 -14.57 -19.34
C ARG A 76 3.59 -14.78 -17.98
N ASN A 77 3.00 -13.72 -17.45
CA ASN A 77 2.19 -13.73 -16.24
C ASN A 77 0.82 -13.11 -16.57
N TYR A 78 -0.22 -13.63 -15.94
CA TYR A 78 -1.60 -13.23 -16.14
C TYR A 78 -2.09 -12.49 -14.90
N TYR A 79 -2.76 -11.37 -15.12
CA TYR A 79 -3.34 -10.56 -14.04
C TYR A 79 -4.81 -10.34 -14.30
N TYR A 80 -5.63 -10.63 -13.30
CA TYR A 80 -7.06 -10.42 -13.35
C TYR A 80 -7.41 -9.32 -12.36
N LEU A 81 -8.31 -8.44 -12.78
CA LEU A 81 -8.83 -7.40 -11.92
C LEU A 81 -10.28 -7.72 -11.58
N ARG A 82 -10.64 -7.46 -10.33
CA ARG A 82 -12.02 -7.51 -9.86
C ARG A 82 -12.31 -6.31 -8.96
N GLY A 83 -13.57 -6.08 -8.64
CA GLY A 83 -13.98 -5.09 -7.65
C GLY A 83 -15.37 -5.40 -7.15
N MET A 84 -15.82 -4.73 -6.10
CA MET A 84 -17.19 -4.86 -5.61
C MET A 84 -17.97 -3.58 -5.88
N ASN A 85 -19.18 -3.71 -6.38
CA ASN A 85 -20.05 -2.57 -6.60
C ASN A 85 -20.70 -2.16 -5.27
N GLY A 86 -20.28 -1.03 -4.72
CA GLY A 86 -20.88 -0.46 -3.50
C GLY A 86 -22.03 0.52 -3.76
N GLY A 87 -22.38 0.75 -5.04
CA GLY A 87 -23.51 1.58 -5.46
C GLY A 87 -24.87 0.90 -5.33
N SER A 88 -25.92 1.62 -5.71
CA SER A 88 -27.31 1.15 -5.68
C SER A 88 -27.82 0.65 -7.03
N GLU A 89 -27.06 0.87 -8.11
CA GLU A 89 -27.40 0.45 -9.47
C GLU A 89 -26.36 -0.54 -10.01
N THR A 90 -26.67 -1.21 -11.11
CA THR A 90 -25.66 -2.02 -11.81
C THR A 90 -24.64 -1.08 -12.45
N GLU A 91 -23.38 -1.25 -12.08
CA GLU A 91 -22.27 -0.45 -12.59
C GLU A 91 -21.55 -1.21 -13.71
N SER A 92 -21.02 -0.45 -14.67
CA SER A 92 -20.11 -0.95 -15.69
C SER A 92 -18.92 -0.01 -15.76
N ASN A 93 -17.74 -0.51 -15.46
CA ASN A 93 -16.52 0.29 -15.35
C ASN A 93 -15.38 -0.36 -16.12
N ALA A 94 -14.46 0.47 -16.61
CA ALA A 94 -13.16 0.01 -17.08
C ALA A 94 -12.22 -0.22 -15.89
N LEU A 95 -11.50 -1.34 -15.94
CA LEU A 95 -10.40 -1.66 -15.03
C LEU A 95 -9.10 -1.59 -15.80
N SER A 96 -8.14 -0.81 -15.30
CA SER A 96 -6.82 -0.62 -15.90
C SER A 96 -5.73 -1.06 -14.92
N LEU A 97 -4.61 -1.59 -15.42
CA LEU A 97 -3.51 -2.06 -14.60
C LEU A 97 -2.20 -1.38 -15.00
N TYR A 98 -1.45 -0.93 -14.00
CA TYR A 98 -0.13 -0.34 -14.16
C TYR A 98 0.89 -1.09 -13.30
N PHE A 99 2.16 -0.98 -13.67
CA PHE A 99 3.27 -1.40 -12.82
C PHE A 99 4.21 -0.25 -12.48
N ALA A 100 4.91 -0.36 -11.35
CA ALA A 100 6.08 0.44 -11.04
C ALA A 100 7.19 -0.47 -10.53
N PRO A 101 8.48 -0.13 -10.77
CA PRO A 101 9.58 -0.69 -10.01
C PRO A 101 9.37 -0.48 -8.49
N ALA A 102 10.04 -1.25 -7.65
CA ALA A 102 9.93 -1.10 -6.21
C ALA A 102 10.28 0.33 -5.77
N GLN A 103 9.29 1.05 -5.25
CA GLN A 103 9.44 2.39 -4.69
C GLN A 103 8.83 2.46 -3.29
N VAL A 104 9.43 3.29 -2.44
CA VAL A 104 8.89 3.63 -1.13
C VAL A 104 7.67 4.53 -1.30
N LEU A 105 7.82 5.70 -1.93
CA LEU A 105 6.72 6.64 -2.14
C LEU A 105 6.10 6.39 -3.51
N LEU A 106 4.94 5.73 -3.55
CA LEU A 106 4.27 5.37 -4.79
C LEU A 106 3.48 6.57 -5.35
N LEU A 107 4.12 7.34 -6.23
CA LEU A 107 3.52 8.52 -6.85
C LEU A 107 2.95 8.20 -8.24
N PRO A 108 1.82 8.79 -8.67
CA PRO A 108 1.26 8.58 -10.01
C PRO A 108 2.25 8.77 -11.17
N ALA A 109 3.19 9.71 -11.03
CA ALA A 109 4.25 9.93 -12.03
C ALA A 109 5.14 8.69 -12.27
N THR A 110 5.25 7.78 -11.29
CA THR A 110 6.13 6.60 -11.34
C THR A 110 5.58 5.46 -12.18
N PHE A 111 4.25 5.42 -12.39
CA PHE A 111 3.57 4.36 -13.13
C PHE A 111 2.75 4.86 -14.33
N ARG A 112 2.62 6.18 -14.54
CA ARG A 112 1.87 6.77 -15.66
C ARG A 112 2.25 6.22 -17.03
N GLY A 113 3.53 5.93 -17.27
CA GLY A 113 4.04 5.37 -18.53
C GLY A 113 4.06 3.85 -18.61
N ASN A 114 3.56 3.16 -17.59
CA ASN A 114 3.74 1.73 -17.38
C ASN A 114 2.38 0.99 -17.33
N ALA A 115 1.44 1.40 -18.18
CA ALA A 115 0.18 0.68 -18.35
C ALA A 115 0.42 -0.70 -18.96
N LEU A 116 -0.28 -1.70 -18.44
CA LEU A 116 -0.32 -3.05 -18.99
C LEU A 116 -1.49 -3.17 -19.95
N THR A 117 -1.38 -4.08 -20.91
CA THR A 117 -2.44 -4.38 -21.87
C THR A 117 -3.07 -5.75 -21.61
N THR A 118 -4.32 -5.90 -22.02
CA THR A 118 -5.01 -7.20 -22.00
C THR A 118 -4.37 -8.18 -22.97
N VAL A 119 -4.78 -9.45 -22.89
CA VAL A 119 -4.41 -10.49 -23.87
C VAL A 119 -4.71 -10.10 -25.33
N ASP A 120 -5.73 -9.26 -25.56
CA ASP A 120 -6.11 -8.75 -26.87
C ASP A 120 -5.47 -7.38 -27.20
N GLY A 121 -4.63 -6.86 -26.31
CA GLY A 121 -3.92 -5.59 -26.51
C GLY A 121 -4.71 -4.33 -26.13
N LEU A 122 -5.77 -4.46 -25.33
CA LEU A 122 -6.57 -3.32 -24.85
C LEU A 122 -5.92 -2.68 -23.60
N ASP A 123 -6.08 -1.38 -23.42
CA ASP A 123 -5.54 -0.65 -22.26
C ASP A 123 -6.33 -0.89 -20.97
N CYS A 124 -7.55 -1.43 -21.08
CA CYS A 124 -8.43 -1.74 -19.97
C CYS A 124 -9.30 -2.95 -20.29
N THR A 125 -9.93 -3.50 -19.25
CA THR A 125 -10.94 -4.54 -19.37
C THR A 125 -12.25 -4.07 -18.73
N GLN A 126 -13.39 -4.42 -19.32
CA GLN A 126 -14.69 -4.06 -18.76
C GLN A 126 -15.07 -5.02 -17.62
N ALA A 127 -15.67 -4.46 -16.58
CA ALA A 127 -16.28 -5.22 -15.50
C ALA A 127 -17.66 -4.63 -15.20
N SER A 128 -18.66 -5.50 -15.07
CA SER A 128 -20.00 -5.12 -14.65
C SER A 128 -20.44 -5.94 -13.45
N ALA A 129 -21.15 -5.29 -12.52
CA ALA A 129 -21.66 -5.95 -11.34
C ALA A 129 -22.95 -5.27 -10.85
N PRO A 130 -23.97 -6.06 -10.45
CA PRO A 130 -25.09 -5.56 -9.66
C PRO A 130 -24.62 -4.98 -8.31
N PRO A 131 -25.47 -4.18 -7.63
CA PRO A 131 -25.22 -3.71 -6.27
C PRO A 131 -24.81 -4.85 -5.34
N GLY A 132 -23.74 -4.65 -4.57
CA GLY A 132 -23.21 -5.62 -3.61
C GLY A 132 -22.53 -6.85 -4.21
N HIS A 133 -22.40 -6.93 -5.54
CA HIS A 133 -21.78 -8.07 -6.23
C HIS A 133 -20.37 -7.72 -6.73
N ILE A 134 -19.63 -8.77 -7.10
CA ILE A 134 -18.25 -8.69 -7.55
C ILE A 134 -18.22 -8.65 -9.07
N GLY A 135 -17.67 -7.58 -9.62
CA GLY A 135 -17.37 -7.45 -11.05
C GLY A 135 -15.96 -7.95 -11.32
N VAL A 136 -15.78 -8.72 -12.37
CA VAL A 136 -14.47 -9.22 -12.81
C VAL A 136 -14.24 -8.75 -14.24
N GLY A 137 -13.02 -8.29 -14.52
CA GLY A 137 -12.60 -7.94 -15.87
C GLY A 137 -12.83 -9.10 -16.85
N GLU A 138 -13.43 -8.80 -18.00
CA GLU A 138 -13.64 -9.75 -19.10
C GLU A 138 -12.35 -10.40 -19.62
N GLN A 139 -11.23 -9.70 -19.51
CA GLN A 139 -9.94 -10.12 -20.05
C GLN A 139 -8.83 -10.00 -19.01
N ALA A 140 -7.89 -10.94 -19.06
CA ALA A 140 -6.66 -10.85 -18.30
C ALA A 140 -5.71 -9.81 -18.91
N PHE A 141 -4.96 -9.13 -18.06
CA PHE A 141 -3.74 -8.44 -18.46
C PHE A 141 -2.61 -9.45 -18.63
N LEU A 142 -1.87 -9.33 -19.73
CA LEU A 142 -0.72 -10.17 -20.02
C LEU A 142 0.54 -9.35 -19.85
N TRP A 143 1.43 -9.77 -18.95
CA TRP A 143 2.69 -9.07 -18.75
C TRP A 143 3.87 -10.01 -18.68
N LYS A 144 4.92 -9.62 -19.39
CA LYS A 144 6.24 -10.24 -19.34
C LYS A 144 7.18 -9.29 -18.59
N PRO A 145 7.25 -9.36 -17.25
CA PRO A 145 8.09 -8.47 -16.48
C PRO A 145 9.55 -8.59 -16.94
N PRO A 146 10.27 -7.46 -17.07
CA PRO A 146 11.70 -7.51 -17.35
C PRO A 146 12.44 -8.19 -16.19
N ALA A 147 13.65 -8.66 -16.44
CA ALA A 147 14.52 -9.12 -15.38
C ALA A 147 14.75 -7.97 -14.38
N LEU A 148 14.45 -8.23 -13.11
CA LEU A 148 14.65 -7.25 -12.05
C LEU A 148 16.13 -7.22 -11.64
N PRO A 149 16.63 -6.05 -11.20
CA PRO A 149 17.83 -6.01 -10.38
C PRO A 149 17.67 -6.95 -9.18
N ALA A 150 18.78 -7.54 -8.73
CA ALA A 150 18.79 -8.37 -7.53
C ALA A 150 18.12 -7.63 -6.36
N ASP A 151 17.31 -8.36 -5.59
CA ASP A 151 16.60 -7.86 -4.41
C ASP A 151 15.47 -6.85 -4.68
N SER A 152 15.06 -6.64 -5.94
CA SER A 152 13.93 -5.77 -6.27
C SER A 152 12.62 -6.55 -6.49
N TYR A 153 11.52 -5.83 -6.63
CA TYR A 153 10.18 -6.34 -6.95
C TYR A 153 9.39 -5.26 -7.69
N PHE A 154 8.15 -5.57 -8.05
CA PHE A 154 7.25 -4.61 -8.69
C PHE A 154 6.08 -4.28 -7.77
N ASN A 155 5.64 -3.02 -7.84
CA ASN A 155 4.36 -2.59 -7.33
C ASN A 155 3.34 -2.67 -8.47
N LEU A 156 2.13 -3.13 -8.18
CA LEU A 156 1.01 -3.15 -9.13
C LEU A 156 -0.07 -2.18 -8.66
N ILE A 157 -0.64 -1.45 -9.62
CA ILE A 157 -1.64 -0.41 -9.36
C ILE A 157 -2.80 -0.65 -10.30
N ALA A 158 -3.96 -0.99 -9.76
CA ALA A 158 -5.20 -1.07 -10.51
C ALA A 158 -5.99 0.23 -10.36
N GLN A 159 -6.72 0.60 -11.40
CA GLN A 159 -7.60 1.76 -11.44
C GLN A 159 -8.97 1.37 -11.98
N VAL A 160 -10.01 1.79 -11.28
CA VAL A 160 -11.40 1.80 -11.76
C VAL A 160 -11.65 3.12 -12.47
N SER A 161 -12.30 3.06 -13.63
CA SER A 161 -12.67 4.24 -14.41
C SER A 161 -14.13 4.19 -14.81
N ALA A 162 -14.79 5.34 -14.79
CA ALA A 162 -16.23 5.42 -15.04
C ALA A 162 -16.59 5.15 -16.52
N GLY A 163 -15.66 5.41 -17.44
CA GLY A 163 -15.86 5.23 -18.89
C GLY A 163 -15.20 3.96 -19.46
N ALA A 164 -15.13 3.90 -20.79
CA ALA A 164 -14.48 2.81 -21.54
C ALA A 164 -12.95 2.96 -21.66
N HIS A 165 -12.37 3.98 -21.03
CA HIS A 165 -10.94 4.29 -21.07
C HIS A 165 -10.44 4.62 -19.65
N PRO A 166 -9.13 4.46 -19.37
CA PRO A 166 -8.56 4.84 -18.09
C PRO A 166 -8.77 6.34 -17.81
N ASP A 167 -9.28 6.67 -16.63
CA ASP A 167 -9.40 8.05 -16.18
C ASP A 167 -8.01 8.68 -15.95
N PRO A 168 -7.85 10.01 -16.06
CA PRO A 168 -6.60 10.67 -15.76
C PRO A 168 -6.09 10.33 -14.36
N LEU A 169 -4.80 10.01 -14.26
CA LEU A 169 -4.18 9.73 -12.96
C LEU A 169 -4.21 10.97 -12.06
N PRO A 170 -4.48 10.81 -10.75
CA PRO A 170 -4.54 11.93 -9.82
C PRO A 170 -3.21 12.68 -9.73
N GLN A 171 -3.29 13.97 -9.44
CA GLN A 171 -2.11 14.76 -9.12
C GLN A 171 -1.83 14.65 -7.62
N VAL A 172 -0.57 14.38 -7.28
CA VAL A 172 -0.10 14.38 -5.90
C VAL A 172 0.90 15.52 -5.74
N ARG A 173 0.52 16.57 -5.00
CA ARG A 173 1.31 17.81 -4.90
C ARG A 173 2.12 17.90 -3.61
N ASP A 174 1.64 17.23 -2.55
CA ASP A 174 2.23 17.26 -1.21
C ASP A 174 2.03 15.94 -0.47
N TRP A 175 2.49 15.89 0.79
CA TRP A 175 2.41 14.71 1.65
C TRP A 175 0.97 14.29 1.99
N LEU A 176 0.04 15.24 2.14
CA LEU A 176 -1.36 14.94 2.45
C LEU A 176 -2.11 14.42 1.22
N ASP A 177 -1.83 14.96 0.03
CA ASP A 177 -2.32 14.41 -1.24
C ASP A 177 -1.83 12.95 -1.40
N LEU A 178 -0.57 12.65 -1.05
CA LEU A 178 -0.05 11.29 -1.10
C LEU A 178 -0.76 10.37 -0.11
N ALA A 179 -0.95 10.82 1.14
CA ALA A 179 -1.68 10.06 2.15
C ALA A 179 -3.12 9.76 1.72
N LYS A 180 -3.81 10.74 1.12
CA LYS A 180 -5.15 10.58 0.57
C LYS A 180 -5.18 9.59 -0.59
N PHE A 181 -4.21 9.68 -1.50
CA PHE A 181 -4.08 8.75 -2.61
C PHE A 181 -3.98 7.29 -2.13
N ILE A 182 -3.06 7.00 -1.20
CA ILE A 182 -2.84 5.62 -0.75
C ILE A 182 -3.87 5.12 0.27
N GLY A 183 -4.49 6.03 1.02
CA GLY A 183 -5.32 5.70 2.17
C GLY A 183 -6.82 5.87 1.94
N GLN A 184 -7.24 6.57 0.89
CA GLN A 184 -8.64 7.01 0.74
C GLN A 184 -9.14 7.05 -0.71
N THR A 185 -8.48 6.35 -1.64
CA THR A 185 -8.90 6.35 -3.04
C THR A 185 -9.38 4.95 -3.43
N PRO A 186 -10.68 4.62 -3.23
CA PRO A 186 -11.23 3.28 -3.44
C PRO A 186 -11.31 2.87 -4.91
N THR A 187 -11.16 3.82 -5.83
CA THR A 187 -10.99 3.54 -7.26
C THR A 187 -9.56 3.11 -7.61
N PHE A 188 -8.63 3.11 -6.65
CA PHE A 188 -7.27 2.61 -6.84
C PHE A 188 -6.98 1.44 -5.90
N GLY A 189 -6.51 0.33 -6.48
CA GLY A 189 -5.99 -0.81 -5.75
C GLY A 189 -4.48 -0.82 -5.84
N ILE A 190 -3.78 -0.78 -4.71
CA ILE A 190 -2.31 -0.82 -4.68
C ILE A 190 -1.85 -2.15 -4.09
N ARG A 191 -0.93 -2.81 -4.77
CA ARG A 191 -0.23 -4.01 -4.31
C ARG A 191 1.27 -3.76 -4.32
N SER A 192 1.80 -3.39 -3.15
CA SER A 192 3.20 -3.10 -2.87
C SER A 192 3.78 -4.15 -1.91
N GLN A 193 3.67 -5.41 -2.32
CA GLN A 193 4.02 -6.58 -1.54
C GLN A 193 5.15 -7.36 -2.21
N ALA A 194 6.08 -7.86 -1.40
CA ALA A 194 7.07 -8.83 -1.85
C ALA A 194 6.88 -10.16 -1.10
N LEU A 195 6.95 -11.26 -1.84
CA LEU A 195 6.99 -12.60 -1.26
C LEU A 195 8.45 -12.94 -0.93
N VAL A 196 8.67 -13.48 0.27
CA VAL A 196 10.01 -13.75 0.82
C VAL A 196 10.04 -15.10 1.54
N SER A 197 11.22 -15.69 1.67
CA SER A 197 11.45 -16.89 2.49
C SER A 197 11.84 -16.51 3.93
N ASP A 198 11.96 -17.51 4.79
CA ASP A 198 12.47 -17.42 6.16
C ASP A 198 14.01 -17.41 6.23
N ASP A 199 14.69 -17.67 5.11
CA ASP A 199 16.14 -17.43 4.95
C ASP A 199 16.49 -15.93 4.99
N PRO A 200 17.74 -15.56 5.30
CA PRO A 200 18.18 -14.17 5.22
C PRO A 200 18.03 -13.59 3.82
N TRP A 201 17.52 -12.36 3.74
CA TRP A 201 17.33 -11.67 2.46
C TRP A 201 17.51 -10.16 2.59
N VAL A 202 17.71 -9.52 1.44
CA VAL A 202 17.65 -8.07 1.27
C VAL A 202 16.56 -7.75 0.24
N ARG A 203 15.84 -6.65 0.43
CA ARG A 203 14.95 -6.06 -0.55
C ARG A 203 15.23 -4.58 -0.70
N ARG A 204 15.39 -4.11 -1.94
CA ARG A 204 15.74 -2.72 -2.27
C ARG A 204 14.61 -2.01 -2.98
N GLN A 205 14.36 -0.77 -2.57
CA GLN A 205 13.35 0.13 -3.12
C GLN A 205 13.92 1.52 -3.32
N GLN A 206 13.49 2.21 -4.39
CA GLN A 206 13.79 3.62 -4.56
C GLN A 206 12.98 4.46 -3.59
N LEU A 207 13.65 5.28 -2.79
CA LEU A 207 13.06 6.32 -1.97
C LEU A 207 13.36 7.67 -2.63
N ASN A 208 12.35 8.24 -3.29
CA ASN A 208 12.46 9.55 -3.92
C ASN A 208 11.39 10.50 -3.36
N VAL A 209 11.84 11.54 -2.66
CA VAL A 209 11.01 12.64 -2.19
C VAL A 209 10.97 13.71 -3.29
N PRO A 210 9.80 14.06 -3.86
CA PRO A 210 9.73 15.09 -4.90
C PRO A 210 10.32 16.43 -4.45
N ALA A 211 10.98 17.14 -5.37
CA ALA A 211 11.58 18.44 -5.07
C ALA A 211 10.55 19.52 -4.68
N ASN A 212 9.29 19.35 -5.09
CA ASN A 212 8.18 20.23 -4.73
C ASN A 212 7.53 19.90 -3.39
N PHE A 213 7.92 18.79 -2.73
CA PHE A 213 7.43 18.49 -1.38
C PHE A 213 8.18 19.33 -0.36
N THR A 214 7.56 19.55 0.79
CA THR A 214 8.24 20.19 1.92
C THR A 214 9.22 19.21 2.57
N THR A 215 10.41 19.70 2.97
CA THR A 215 11.31 18.96 3.85
C THR A 215 10.58 18.66 5.15
N ALA A 216 10.55 17.39 5.54
CA ALA A 216 9.73 16.94 6.65
C ALA A 216 10.41 15.84 7.48
N PRO A 217 10.11 15.75 8.79
CA PRO A 217 10.36 14.52 9.51
C PRO A 217 9.46 13.43 8.95
N ILE A 218 9.98 12.23 8.76
CA ILE A 218 9.22 11.03 8.38
C ILE A 218 9.48 9.98 9.46
N THR A 219 8.41 9.45 10.02
CA THR A 219 8.47 8.35 10.97
C THR A 219 8.49 7.04 10.20
N ILE A 220 9.52 6.22 10.41
CA ILE A 220 9.58 4.86 9.88
C ILE A 220 9.26 3.91 11.02
N THR A 221 8.15 3.18 10.90
CA THR A 221 7.68 2.20 11.89
C THR A 221 7.69 0.80 11.30
N LEU A 222 8.29 -0.12 12.03
CA LEU A 222 8.28 -1.56 11.77
C LEU A 222 7.18 -2.21 12.61
N SER A 223 6.36 -3.03 11.94
CA SER A 223 5.43 -3.94 12.60
C SER A 223 5.61 -5.33 12.01
N ALA A 224 5.48 -6.35 12.87
CA ALA A 224 5.67 -7.73 12.49
C ALA A 224 4.56 -8.61 13.06
N ARG A 225 4.27 -9.69 12.34
CA ARG A 225 3.34 -10.75 12.75
C ARG A 225 3.98 -12.10 12.47
N GLY A 226 4.11 -12.95 13.48
CA GLY A 226 4.69 -14.28 13.38
C GLY A 226 6.22 -14.31 13.20
N LEU A 227 6.93 -13.24 13.61
CA LEU A 227 8.39 -13.09 13.39
C LEU A 227 9.18 -12.83 14.68
N ALA A 228 8.61 -13.14 15.84
CA ALA A 228 9.19 -12.81 17.13
C ALA A 228 10.54 -13.52 17.38
N GLY A 229 11.61 -12.74 17.53
CA GLY A 229 12.99 -13.19 17.73
C GLY A 229 13.86 -13.19 16.46
N THR A 230 13.28 -12.96 15.29
CA THR A 230 14.02 -12.64 14.06
C THR A 230 14.60 -11.23 14.11
N ARG A 231 15.46 -10.87 13.15
CA ARG A 231 16.10 -9.54 13.09
C ARG A 231 15.79 -8.82 11.79
N VAL A 232 15.65 -7.50 11.90
CA VAL A 232 15.41 -6.62 10.75
C VAL A 232 16.28 -5.38 10.81
N SER A 233 16.66 -4.85 9.65
CA SER A 233 17.24 -3.52 9.53
C SER A 233 16.68 -2.80 8.30
N VAL A 234 16.56 -1.48 8.41
CA VAL A 234 16.23 -0.58 7.30
C VAL A 234 17.37 0.41 7.17
N LEU A 235 17.93 0.58 5.97
CA LEU A 235 18.99 1.56 5.73
C LEU A 235 18.89 2.18 4.35
N CYS A 236 19.22 3.46 4.24
CA CYS A 236 19.42 4.13 2.97
C CYS A 236 20.91 4.16 2.61
N ASP A 237 21.22 4.05 1.32
CA ASP A 237 22.58 4.14 0.78
C ASP A 237 23.15 5.57 0.73
N THR A 238 22.31 6.57 1.01
CA THR A 238 22.64 7.99 0.93
C THR A 238 22.32 8.68 2.26
N VAL A 239 23.19 9.57 2.72
CA VAL A 239 22.95 10.40 3.92
C VAL A 239 22.09 11.62 3.60
N THR A 240 21.42 12.19 4.60
CA THR A 240 20.69 13.45 4.44
C THR A 240 21.65 14.62 4.21
N ALA A 241 21.11 15.81 3.88
CA ALA A 241 21.92 17.03 3.71
C ALA A 241 22.77 17.40 4.93
N LEU A 242 22.40 16.94 6.13
CA LEU A 242 23.13 17.13 7.38
C LEU A 242 24.10 15.97 7.70
N GLN A 243 24.45 15.14 6.71
CA GLN A 243 25.29 13.95 6.87
C GLN A 243 24.72 12.93 7.88
N THR A 244 23.41 12.94 8.09
CA THR A 244 22.76 11.97 8.98
C THR A 244 22.36 10.71 8.18
N PRO A 245 22.78 9.51 8.59
CA PRO A 245 22.32 8.28 7.95
C PRO A 245 20.85 8.02 8.31
N VAL A 246 20.09 7.53 7.33
CA VAL A 246 18.75 6.97 7.57
C VAL A 246 18.95 5.47 7.82
N LEU A 247 18.98 5.07 9.09
CA LEU A 247 19.26 3.72 9.54
C LEU A 247 18.39 3.37 10.75
N LEU A 248 17.73 2.21 10.69
CA LEU A 248 17.01 1.59 11.79
C LEU A 248 17.51 0.15 11.95
N GLY A 249 18.07 -0.17 13.13
CA GLY A 249 18.54 -1.50 13.47
C GLY A 249 20.03 -1.78 13.20
N PRO A 250 20.45 -3.06 13.30
CA PRO A 250 19.62 -4.25 13.42
C PRO A 250 18.78 -4.30 14.71
N LEU A 251 17.50 -4.67 14.59
CA LEU A 251 16.57 -4.82 15.70
C LEU A 251 16.09 -6.26 15.77
N THR A 252 16.00 -6.82 16.98
CA THR A 252 15.28 -8.07 17.22
C THR A 252 13.79 -7.76 17.32
N LEU A 253 12.97 -8.44 16.51
CA LEU A 253 11.53 -8.27 16.50
C LEU A 253 10.90 -8.88 17.76
N GLY A 254 10.04 -8.10 18.42
CA GLY A 254 9.28 -8.54 19.60
C GLY A 254 8.07 -9.40 19.25
N SER A 255 7.21 -9.64 20.25
CA SER A 255 5.93 -10.33 20.04
C SER A 255 5.02 -9.55 19.09
N ASP A 256 4.08 -10.25 18.45
CA ASP A 256 3.05 -9.67 17.59
C ASP A 256 2.37 -8.46 18.25
N GLY A 257 2.09 -7.44 17.45
CA GLY A 257 1.54 -6.17 17.91
C GLY A 257 2.58 -5.18 18.46
N THR A 258 3.83 -5.60 18.68
CA THR A 258 4.92 -4.67 19.01
C THR A 258 5.30 -3.85 17.79
N GLN A 259 5.44 -2.54 17.98
CA GLN A 259 5.95 -1.62 16.97
C GLN A 259 7.29 -1.04 17.43
N THR A 260 8.19 -0.82 16.49
CA THR A 260 9.45 -0.10 16.74
C THR A 260 9.74 0.82 15.57
N GLY A 261 10.21 2.02 15.84
CA GLY A 261 10.44 2.99 14.78
C GLY A 261 11.37 4.12 15.19
N ALA A 262 11.69 4.95 14.22
CA ALA A 262 12.49 6.16 14.41
C ALA A 262 12.02 7.26 13.45
N VAL A 263 12.37 8.51 13.77
CA VAL A 263 12.04 9.68 12.96
C VAL A 263 13.29 10.14 12.23
N PHE A 264 13.18 10.37 10.92
CA PHE A 264 14.25 10.86 10.07
C PHE A 264 13.80 12.09 9.30
N ILE A 265 14.63 13.12 9.20
CA ILE A 265 14.31 14.29 8.39
C ILE A 265 14.70 14.01 6.94
N LEU A 266 13.72 13.89 6.05
CA LEU A 266 13.96 13.70 4.62
C LEU A 266 13.82 15.06 3.90
N PRO A 267 14.90 15.58 3.28
CA PRO A 267 14.80 16.81 2.54
C PRO A 267 13.97 16.66 1.25
N ALA A 268 13.38 17.76 0.79
CA ALA A 268 12.82 17.84 -0.55
C ALA A 268 13.87 17.45 -1.59
N GLY A 269 13.51 16.63 -2.58
CA GLY A 269 14.44 16.12 -3.59
C GLY A 269 15.37 15.00 -3.11
N TYR A 270 15.22 14.50 -1.88
CA TYR A 270 16.02 13.38 -1.39
C TYR A 270 15.78 12.12 -2.21
N SER A 271 16.86 11.51 -2.69
CA SER A 271 16.82 10.26 -3.45
C SER A 271 17.83 9.28 -2.85
N ALA A 272 17.38 8.05 -2.58
CA ALA A 272 18.23 6.98 -2.07
C ALA A 272 17.68 5.60 -2.46
N ASN A 273 18.53 4.58 -2.46
CA ASN A 273 18.05 3.21 -2.36
C ASN A 273 17.86 2.88 -0.88
N LEU A 274 16.63 2.58 -0.49
CA LEU A 274 16.31 2.00 0.79
C LEU A 274 16.43 0.49 0.69
N ALA A 275 17.13 -0.12 1.64
CA ALA A 275 17.27 -1.56 1.78
C ALA A 275 16.60 -2.02 3.08
N VAL A 276 15.69 -2.99 2.97
CA VAL A 276 15.17 -3.76 4.10
C VAL A 276 15.91 -5.09 4.14
N GLN A 277 16.49 -5.40 5.28
CA GLN A 277 17.25 -6.63 5.50
C GLN A 277 16.59 -7.45 6.60
N PHE A 278 16.55 -8.76 6.40
CA PHE A 278 15.97 -9.70 7.34
C PHE A 278 16.95 -10.82 7.63
N TRP A 279 17.00 -11.25 8.89
CA TRP A 279 17.78 -12.40 9.32
C TRP A 279 16.97 -13.25 10.30
N ASN A 280 17.10 -14.56 10.16
CA ASN A 280 16.55 -15.55 11.07
C ASN A 280 17.71 -16.35 11.73
N PRO A 281 18.48 -15.73 12.64
CA PRO A 281 19.72 -16.30 13.14
C PRO A 281 19.52 -17.63 13.88
N ASP A 282 18.40 -17.76 14.59
CA ASP A 282 18.07 -18.94 15.38
C ASP A 282 17.22 -19.97 14.61
N LYS A 283 17.03 -19.77 13.29
CA LYS A 283 16.22 -20.63 12.41
C LYS A 283 14.83 -20.91 12.98
N GLN A 284 14.20 -19.86 13.50
CA GLN A 284 12.85 -19.96 14.00
C GLN A 284 11.91 -20.36 12.87
N LYS A 285 10.95 -21.23 13.16
CA LYS A 285 9.91 -21.58 12.20
C LYS A 285 9.05 -20.34 11.93
N VAL A 286 8.99 -19.90 10.68
CA VAL A 286 8.09 -18.84 10.23
C VAL A 286 6.92 -19.48 9.49
N GLU A 287 5.70 -19.28 9.98
CA GLU A 287 4.51 -19.83 9.32
C GLU A 287 4.18 -19.04 8.03
N PRO A 288 3.70 -19.72 6.97
CA PRO A 288 3.20 -19.03 5.78
C PRO A 288 2.14 -17.98 6.13
N GLY A 289 2.26 -16.79 5.55
CA GLY A 289 1.42 -15.64 5.85
C GLY A 289 1.89 -14.77 7.03
N ALA A 290 2.99 -15.12 7.70
CA ALA A 290 3.72 -14.18 8.53
C ALA A 290 4.14 -12.95 7.71
N SER A 291 4.31 -11.81 8.36
CA SER A 291 4.54 -10.55 7.64
C SER A 291 5.39 -9.56 8.41
N LEU A 292 6.24 -8.84 7.66
CA LEU A 292 6.93 -7.63 8.09
C LEU A 292 6.39 -6.44 7.31
N SER A 293 5.97 -5.39 7.99
CA SER A 293 5.52 -4.14 7.37
C SER A 293 6.41 -2.97 7.80
N VAL A 294 6.79 -2.14 6.84
CA VAL A 294 7.53 -0.89 7.05
C VAL A 294 6.60 0.26 6.66
N THR A 295 6.17 1.03 7.66
CA THR A 295 5.21 2.14 7.49
C THR A 295 5.92 3.47 7.55
N PHE A 296 5.65 4.35 6.59
CA PHE A 296 6.17 5.71 6.53
C PHE A 296 5.04 6.67 6.91
N GLY A 297 5.19 7.32 8.05
CA GLY A 297 4.25 8.30 8.58
C GLY A 297 4.79 9.72 8.42
N TYR A 298 3.96 10.60 7.88
CA TYR A 298 4.19 12.03 7.84
C TYR A 298 3.53 12.73 9.04
N PRO A 299 4.28 13.44 9.89
CA PRO A 299 3.75 14.23 10.98
C PRO A 299 3.10 15.50 10.43
N ILE A 300 1.85 15.71 10.84
CA ILE A 300 1.01 16.81 10.41
C ILE A 300 1.34 18.04 11.27
N ASN A 301 1.66 19.18 10.67
CA ASN A 301 1.94 20.39 11.44
C ASN A 301 0.63 21.04 11.93
N PRO A 302 0.65 21.71 13.11
CA PRO A 302 -0.50 22.47 13.60
C PRO A 302 -0.95 23.59 12.65
N GLY A 303 -2.18 24.06 12.84
CA GLY A 303 -2.77 25.14 12.04
C GLY A 303 -3.48 24.60 10.81
N ALA A 304 -3.36 25.31 9.68
CA ALA A 304 -4.11 25.01 8.45
C ALA A 304 -3.87 23.59 7.90
N GLU A 305 -2.68 23.02 8.10
CA GLU A 305 -2.37 21.65 7.67
C GLU A 305 -3.13 20.61 8.51
N LEU A 306 -3.17 20.78 9.84
CA LEU A 306 -3.96 19.93 10.72
C LEU A 306 -5.46 20.06 10.45
N GLU A 307 -5.96 21.27 10.24
CA GLU A 307 -7.37 21.49 9.87
C GLU A 307 -7.73 20.76 8.57
N ARG A 308 -6.86 20.85 7.55
CA ARG A 308 -7.03 20.11 6.30
C ARG A 308 -7.00 18.59 6.53
N ALA A 309 -6.01 18.09 7.28
CA ALA A 309 -5.87 16.66 7.52
C ALA A 309 -7.05 16.09 8.31
N ILE A 310 -7.62 16.85 9.24
CA ILE A 310 -8.85 16.50 9.95
C ILE A 310 -10.04 16.49 8.98
N ALA A 311 -10.21 17.53 8.17
CA ALA A 311 -11.30 17.61 7.19
C ALA A 311 -11.25 16.47 6.16
N ASP A 312 -10.03 16.08 5.76
CA ASP A 312 -9.79 14.94 4.88
C ASP A 312 -9.77 13.59 5.62
N ASN A 313 -9.97 13.50 6.94
CA ASN A 313 -9.88 12.25 7.74
C ASN A 313 -8.55 11.48 7.60
N LEU A 314 -7.43 12.20 7.46
CA LEU A 314 -6.09 11.63 7.25
C LEU A 314 -5.32 11.36 8.55
N VAL A 315 -5.84 11.82 9.69
CA VAL A 315 -5.19 11.63 10.99
C VAL A 315 -5.31 10.18 11.44
N ASN A 316 -4.18 9.47 11.50
CA ASN A 316 -4.12 8.12 12.03
C ASN A 316 -4.16 8.13 13.56
N LEU A 317 -5.34 7.87 14.12
CA LEU A 317 -5.56 7.84 15.56
C LEU A 317 -5.00 6.59 16.26
N HIS A 318 -4.68 5.51 15.55
CA HIS A 318 -4.11 4.31 16.18
C HIS A 318 -2.66 4.56 16.65
N LEU A 319 -1.89 5.31 15.86
CA LEU A 319 -0.57 5.83 16.27
C LEU A 319 -0.70 6.92 17.36
N HIS A 320 -1.79 7.69 17.35
CA HIS A 320 -2.07 8.71 18.36
C HIS A 320 -2.40 8.07 19.72
N GLY A 321 -3.30 7.07 19.76
CA GLY A 321 -3.75 6.43 21.00
C GLY A 321 -2.70 5.50 21.64
N ALA A 322 -1.89 4.81 20.83
CA ALA A 322 -0.80 3.97 21.36
C ALA A 322 0.31 4.76 22.08
N LEU A 323 0.37 6.09 21.87
CA LEU A 323 1.29 7.01 22.54
C LEU A 323 0.64 7.76 23.72
N ASP A 324 -0.68 7.80 23.83
CA ASP A 324 -1.41 8.44 24.94
C ASP A 324 -1.34 7.63 26.25
N ASP A 325 -1.21 6.30 26.17
CA ASP A 325 -1.20 5.41 27.35
C ASP A 325 0.05 5.56 28.26
N LYS A 326 1.00 6.46 27.94
CA LYS A 326 2.25 6.60 28.70
C LYS A 326 2.75 8.02 28.97
N VAL A 327 2.02 9.10 28.67
CA VAL A 327 2.58 10.45 28.81
C VAL A 327 1.63 11.45 29.47
N SER A 328 2.17 12.26 30.39
CA SER A 328 1.46 13.35 31.06
C SER A 328 0.86 14.32 30.05
N ALA A 329 -0.23 15.00 30.44
CA ALA A 329 -1.03 15.96 29.65
C ALA A 329 -0.28 17.12 28.94
N SER A 330 1.05 17.19 29.06
CA SER A 330 1.95 18.15 28.43
C SER A 330 2.62 17.66 27.14
N ILE A 331 2.48 16.38 26.76
CA ILE A 331 3.04 15.82 25.51
C ILE A 331 1.93 15.08 24.80
N GLN A 332 1.21 15.77 23.91
CA GLN A 332 0.27 15.11 23.01
C GLN A 332 1.04 14.49 21.83
N PRO A 333 0.73 13.26 21.43
CA PRO A 333 1.27 12.65 20.22
C PRO A 333 0.97 13.54 19.00
N LYS A 334 1.97 13.74 18.13
CA LYS A 334 1.75 14.47 16.88
C LYS A 334 0.77 13.67 16.01
N ALA A 335 -0.22 14.35 15.42
CA ALA A 335 -1.08 13.77 14.40
C ALA A 335 -0.22 13.27 13.21
N MET A 336 -0.50 12.06 12.72
CA MET A 336 0.28 11.41 11.66
C MET A 336 -0.62 11.01 10.49
N ALA A 337 -0.14 11.17 9.26
CA ALA A 337 -0.74 10.60 8.06
C ALA A 337 0.18 9.49 7.51
N ILE A 338 -0.36 8.33 7.11
CA ILE A 338 0.45 7.31 6.43
C ILE A 338 0.65 7.75 4.99
N VAL A 339 1.91 7.78 4.53
CA VAL A 339 2.29 8.18 3.16
C VAL A 339 2.92 7.03 2.36
N SER A 340 3.25 5.93 3.01
CA SER A 340 3.60 4.66 2.37
C SER A 340 3.54 3.49 3.36
N GLN A 341 3.33 2.29 2.82
CA GLN A 341 3.61 1.05 3.52
C GLN A 341 4.21 0.02 2.55
N LEU A 342 5.31 -0.59 2.97
CA LEU A 342 5.91 -1.76 2.32
C LEU A 342 5.53 -2.99 3.13
N THR A 343 5.18 -4.09 2.46
CA THR A 343 4.88 -5.35 3.16
C THR A 343 5.65 -6.52 2.53
N PHE A 344 6.30 -7.31 3.38
CA PHE A 344 6.97 -8.55 3.04
C PHE A 344 6.18 -9.69 3.66
N THR A 345 5.73 -10.63 2.83
CA THR A 345 4.93 -11.78 3.28
C THR A 345 5.70 -13.06 3.05
N PHE A 346 5.77 -13.86 4.10
CA PHE A 346 6.51 -15.11 4.10
C PHE A 346 5.66 -16.22 3.48
N VAL A 347 6.27 -17.01 2.59
CA VAL A 347 5.61 -18.09 1.82
C VAL A 347 6.23 -19.44 2.07
#